data_AF-A0A4Q0IW92-F1
#
_entry.id   AF-A0A4Q0IW92-F1
#
_cell.length_a   1.000
_cell.length_b   1.000
_cell.length_c   1.000
_cell.angle_alpha   90.00
_cell.angle_beta   90.00
_cell.angle_gamma   90.00
#
_symmetry.space_group_name_H-M   'P 1'
#
loop_
_entity.id
_entity.type
_entity.pdbx_description
1 polymer ?
#
loop_
_entity_poly.entity_id
_entity_poly.type
_entity_poly.pdbx_seq_one_letter_code
_entity_poly.pdbx_strand_id
1 'polypeptide(L)'
;MNHQFTERLGAWLRERPDTRDYAAGCKMFLQLTARVNMYKNLLAAPDMARLGAELQKHYDFRVAELTHAQVEAMDAQAVTIAADNDLQAEETEARPPRGRRKDHDTLPPEIQALYVENLSVLRRMREVHLRLRNLSLETASCPDSERYPFLKELIDLDKKYRSNWQGYDQYRPDTAAT
;
A
#
# COMPACT_ATOMS: atom_id res chain seq x y z
N MET A 1 15.79 -4.35 -4.22
CA MET A 1 16.04 -3.39 -5.31
C MET A 1 16.25 -1.96 -4.76
N ASN A 2 16.94 -1.05 -5.46
CA ASN A 2 17.03 0.39 -5.05
C ASN A 2 15.82 1.17 -5.60
N HIS A 3 14.89 1.57 -4.73
CA HIS A 3 13.63 2.25 -5.10
C HIS A 3 13.85 3.69 -5.59
N GLN A 4 14.74 4.44 -4.94
CA GLN A 4 15.08 5.81 -5.36
C GLN A 4 15.65 5.84 -6.79
N PHE A 5 16.41 4.81 -7.17
CA PHE A 5 16.89 4.68 -8.54
C PHE A 5 15.74 4.41 -9.52
N THR A 6 14.80 3.52 -9.19
CA THR A 6 13.65 3.21 -10.05
C THR A 6 12.76 4.44 -10.26
N GLU A 7 12.53 5.25 -9.22
CA GLU A 7 11.80 6.52 -9.32
C GLU A 7 12.51 7.53 -10.24
N ARG A 8 13.83 7.71 -10.06
CA ARG A 8 14.64 8.58 -10.93
C ARG A 8 14.64 8.13 -12.39
N LEU A 9 14.72 6.83 -12.63
CA LEU A 9 14.63 6.23 -13.96
C LEU A 9 13.27 6.51 -14.60
N GLY A 10 12.18 6.33 -13.83
CA GLY A 10 10.82 6.63 -14.29
C GLY A 10 10.56 8.12 -14.53
N ALA A 11 11.17 9.02 -13.75
CA ALA A 11 11.11 10.46 -14.01
C ALA A 11 11.78 10.80 -15.34
N TRP A 12 13.00 10.28 -15.58
CA TRP A 12 13.72 10.48 -16.82
C TRP A 12 12.99 9.91 -18.05
N LEU A 13 12.33 8.75 -17.91
CA LEU A 13 11.52 8.15 -18.99
C LEU A 13 10.22 8.92 -19.29
N ARG A 14 9.71 9.73 -18.36
CA ARG A 14 8.50 10.57 -18.57
C ARG A 14 8.81 11.92 -19.20
N GLU A 15 10.04 12.42 -19.05
CA GLU A 15 10.48 13.63 -19.76
C GLU A 15 10.38 13.44 -21.28
N ARG A 16 10.18 14.54 -22.01
CA ARG A 16 10.09 14.48 -23.48
C ARG A 16 11.46 14.10 -24.05
N PRO A 17 11.55 13.26 -25.09
CA PRO A 17 12.83 12.76 -25.61
C PRO A 17 13.85 13.86 -25.98
N ASP A 18 13.35 15.01 -26.42
CA ASP A 18 14.08 16.22 -26.80
C ASP A 18 14.65 17.00 -25.61
N THR A 19 14.12 16.81 -24.40
CA THR A 19 14.55 17.53 -23.19
C THR A 19 15.35 16.67 -22.21
N ARG A 20 15.46 15.36 -22.47
CA ARG A 20 16.15 14.41 -21.58
C ARG A 20 17.66 14.67 -21.53
N ASP A 21 18.24 14.56 -20.34
CA ASP A 21 19.69 14.49 -20.18
C ASP A 21 20.20 13.12 -20.67
N TYR A 22 20.82 13.10 -21.85
CA TYR A 22 21.38 11.90 -22.46
C TYR A 22 22.51 11.28 -21.63
N ALA A 23 23.38 12.09 -21.02
CA ALA A 23 24.48 11.59 -20.21
C ALA A 23 23.97 10.94 -18.92
N ALA A 24 22.92 11.50 -18.31
CA ALA A 24 22.22 10.88 -17.19
C ALA A 24 21.62 9.52 -17.59
N GLY A 25 20.95 9.44 -18.75
CA GLY A 25 20.42 8.18 -19.28
C GLY A 25 21.50 7.11 -19.50
N CYS A 26 22.65 7.49 -20.09
CA CYS A 26 23.78 6.58 -20.26
C CYS A 26 24.32 6.07 -18.91
N LYS A 27 24.41 6.93 -17.88
CA LYS A 27 24.81 6.50 -16.53
C LYS A 27 23.79 5.52 -15.93
N MET A 28 22.49 5.77 -16.09
CA MET A 28 21.44 4.84 -15.65
C MET A 28 21.56 3.49 -16.37
N PHE A 29 21.83 3.48 -17.67
CA PHE A 29 22.05 2.26 -18.46
C PHE A 29 23.24 1.45 -17.95
N LEU A 30 24.36 2.12 -17.65
CA LEU A 30 25.53 1.47 -17.08
C LEU A 30 25.24 0.86 -15.71
N GLN A 31 24.49 1.57 -14.86
CA GLN A 31 24.07 1.09 -13.54
C GLN A 31 23.16 -0.13 -13.62
N LEU A 32 22.32 -0.24 -14.67
CA LEU A 32 21.39 -1.35 -14.88
C LEU A 32 22.04 -2.59 -15.48
N THR A 33 22.93 -2.41 -16.44
CA THR A 33 23.44 -3.51 -17.28
C THR A 33 24.88 -3.90 -17.00
N ALA A 34 25.65 -3.04 -16.33
CA ALA A 34 27.10 -3.12 -16.19
C ALA A 34 27.87 -3.23 -17.54
N ARG A 35 27.21 -2.96 -18.69
CA ARG A 35 27.81 -3.10 -20.03
C ARG A 35 28.63 -1.87 -20.42
N VAL A 36 29.86 -1.79 -19.92
CA VAL A 36 30.79 -0.66 -20.12
C VAL A 36 31.03 -0.34 -21.60
N ASN A 37 31.21 -1.35 -22.45
CA ASN A 37 31.48 -1.14 -23.89
C ASN A 37 30.29 -0.48 -24.60
N MET A 38 29.07 -0.92 -24.28
CA MET A 38 27.86 -0.33 -24.85
C MET A 38 27.64 1.10 -24.34
N TYR A 39 27.94 1.36 -23.06
CA TYR A 39 27.96 2.72 -22.52
C TYR A 39 28.93 3.64 -23.27
N LYS A 40 30.17 3.20 -23.51
CA LYS A 40 31.17 3.97 -24.28
C LYS A 40 30.68 4.26 -25.71
N ASN A 41 30.07 3.27 -26.35
CA ASN A 41 29.52 3.43 -27.70
C ASN A 41 28.37 4.44 -27.71
N LEU A 42 27.47 4.38 -26.73
CA LEU A 42 26.37 5.33 -26.59
C LEU A 42 26.86 6.76 -26.37
N LEU A 43 27.97 6.97 -25.65
CA LEU A 43 28.58 8.30 -25.52
C LEU A 43 29.24 8.79 -26.80
N ALA A 44 29.84 7.90 -27.58
CA ALA A 44 30.52 8.25 -28.83
C ALA A 44 29.54 8.54 -29.97
N ALA A 45 28.42 7.82 -30.03
CA ALA A 45 27.38 7.96 -31.04
C ALA A 45 26.00 8.01 -30.34
N PRO A 46 25.48 9.22 -30.05
CA PRO A 46 24.21 9.38 -29.36
C PRO A 46 23.03 8.79 -30.12
N ASP A 47 22.27 7.91 -29.46
CA ASP A 47 21.03 7.32 -29.98
C ASP A 47 19.96 7.33 -28.88
N MET A 48 19.19 8.41 -28.86
CA MET A 48 18.21 8.65 -27.80
C MET A 48 17.07 7.62 -27.82
N ALA A 49 16.66 7.20 -29.02
CA ALA A 49 15.56 6.26 -29.21
C ALA A 49 15.93 4.87 -28.68
N ARG A 50 17.12 4.37 -29.04
CA ARG A 50 17.61 3.09 -28.57
C ARG A 50 17.85 3.08 -27.06
N LEU A 51 18.49 4.13 -26.53
CA LEU A 51 18.73 4.26 -25.09
C LEU A 51 17.40 4.27 -24.31
N GLY A 52 16.42 5.04 -24.77
CA GLY A 52 15.09 5.09 -24.18
C GLY A 52 14.40 3.73 -24.17
N ALA A 53 14.42 3.00 -25.28
CA ALA A 53 13.79 1.68 -25.39
C ALA A 53 14.43 0.63 -24.46
N GLU A 54 15.76 0.60 -24.35
CA GLU A 54 16.45 -0.31 -23.43
C GLU A 54 16.16 0.03 -21.97
N LEU A 55 16.20 1.32 -21.61
CA LEU A 55 15.86 1.78 -20.27
C LEU A 55 14.41 1.50 -19.90
N GLN A 56 13.47 1.63 -20.86
CA GLN A 56 12.07 1.31 -20.66
C GLN A 56 11.86 -0.16 -20.29
N LYS A 57 12.48 -1.10 -21.02
CA LYS A 57 12.41 -2.53 -20.69
C LYS A 57 12.84 -2.80 -19.25
N HIS A 58 13.98 -2.24 -18.84
CA HIS A 58 14.46 -2.38 -17.47
C HIS A 58 13.52 -1.72 -16.46
N TYR A 59 12.94 -0.57 -16.78
CA TYR A 59 11.98 0.10 -15.92
C TYR A 59 10.71 -0.74 -15.73
N ASP A 60 10.16 -1.33 -16.79
CA ASP A 60 8.94 -2.14 -16.73
C ASP A 60 9.11 -3.35 -15.79
N PHE A 61 10.23 -4.08 -15.91
CA PHE A 61 10.57 -5.16 -14.98
C PHE A 61 10.68 -4.68 -13.54
N ARG A 62 11.32 -3.53 -13.33
CA ARG A 62 11.53 -2.98 -11.98
C ARG A 62 10.22 -2.46 -11.37
N VAL A 63 9.33 -1.88 -12.14
CA VAL A 63 8.00 -1.46 -11.66
C VAL A 63 7.17 -2.68 -11.28
N ALA A 64 7.21 -3.75 -12.09
CA ALA A 64 6.55 -5.00 -11.76
C ALA A 64 7.10 -5.61 -10.45
N GLU A 65 8.42 -5.68 -10.27
CA GLU A 65 9.04 -6.16 -9.03
C GLU A 65 8.70 -5.26 -7.82
N LEU A 66 8.70 -3.93 -7.99
CA LEU A 66 8.27 -3.00 -6.93
C LEU A 66 6.80 -3.21 -6.55
N THR A 67 5.94 -3.45 -7.55
CA THR A 67 4.52 -3.74 -7.33
C THR A 67 4.37 -5.04 -6.55
N HIS A 68 5.16 -6.07 -6.87
CA HIS A 68 5.17 -7.33 -6.14
C HIS A 68 5.64 -7.17 -4.70
N ALA A 69 6.81 -6.56 -4.49
CA ALA A 69 7.34 -6.30 -3.14
C ALA A 69 6.40 -5.43 -2.30
N GLN A 70 5.69 -4.48 -2.92
CA GLN A 70 4.66 -3.68 -2.26
C GLN A 70 3.47 -4.54 -1.86
N VAL A 71 2.97 -5.41 -2.75
CA VAL A 71 1.86 -6.32 -2.45
C VAL A 71 2.25 -7.30 -1.35
N GLU A 72 3.44 -7.90 -1.39
CA GLU A 72 3.96 -8.78 -0.33
C GLU A 72 4.03 -8.08 1.03
N ALA A 73 4.54 -6.84 1.06
CA ALA A 73 4.61 -6.05 2.29
C ALA A 73 3.21 -5.73 2.85
N MET A 74 2.26 -5.40 1.96
CA MET A 74 0.87 -5.16 2.34
C MET A 74 0.16 -6.45 2.78
N ASP A 75 0.50 -7.59 2.19
CA ASP A 75 0.02 -8.91 2.60
C ASP A 75 0.51 -9.28 4.00
N ALA A 76 1.80 -9.07 4.29
CA ALA A 76 2.33 -9.26 5.64
C ALA A 76 1.61 -8.37 6.66
N GLN A 77 1.36 -7.11 6.30
CA GLN A 77 0.58 -6.20 7.14
C GLN A 77 -0.87 -6.68 7.32
N ALA A 78 -1.52 -7.15 6.26
CA ALA A 78 -2.88 -7.69 6.31
C ALA A 78 -2.98 -8.92 7.23
N VAL A 79 -1.96 -9.78 7.25
CA VAL A 79 -1.87 -10.91 8.20
C VAL A 79 -1.80 -10.42 9.64
N THR A 80 -0.97 -9.41 9.94
CA THR A 80 -0.90 -8.80 11.28
C THR A 80 -2.23 -8.18 11.68
N ILE A 81 -2.87 -7.41 10.79
CA ILE A 81 -4.19 -6.80 11.04
C ILE A 81 -5.24 -7.87 11.33
N ALA A 82 -5.24 -8.96 10.57
CA ALA A 82 -6.19 -10.05 10.76
C ALA A 82 -6.03 -10.76 12.11
N ALA A 83 -4.78 -10.94 12.55
CA ALA A 83 -4.47 -11.52 13.85
C ALA A 83 -4.85 -10.58 15.00
N ASP A 84 -4.44 -9.31 14.94
CA ASP A 84 -4.72 -8.29 15.96
C ASP A 84 -6.23 -8.13 16.24
N ASN A 85 -7.04 -8.23 15.18
CA ASN A 85 -8.48 -7.98 15.24
C ASN A 85 -9.34 -9.26 15.26
N ASP A 86 -8.72 -10.45 15.34
CA ASP A 86 -9.41 -11.75 15.33
C ASP A 86 -10.40 -11.89 14.15
N LEU A 87 -9.97 -11.47 12.94
CA LEU A 87 -10.86 -11.41 11.76
C LEU A 87 -11.27 -12.79 11.24
N GLN A 88 -10.63 -13.86 11.72
CA GLN A 88 -10.94 -15.24 11.37
C GLN A 88 -12.02 -15.86 12.26
N ALA A 89 -12.32 -15.25 13.42
CA ALA A 89 -13.39 -15.74 14.27
C ALA A 89 -14.74 -15.56 13.58
N GLU A 90 -15.55 -16.62 13.62
CA GLU A 90 -16.95 -16.53 13.21
C GLU A 90 -17.67 -15.50 14.08
N GLU A 91 -18.45 -14.62 13.44
CA GLU A 91 -19.32 -13.66 14.11
C GLU A 91 -20.45 -14.45 14.78
N THR A 92 -20.18 -15.00 15.96
CA THR A 92 -21.20 -15.61 16.80
C THR A 92 -22.00 -14.49 17.46
N GLU A 93 -23.33 -14.53 17.32
CA GLU A 93 -24.25 -13.51 17.86
C GLU A 93 -24.11 -13.28 19.38
N ALA A 94 -23.47 -14.21 20.09
CA ALA A 94 -23.30 -14.21 21.54
C ALA A 94 -22.08 -13.43 22.05
N ARG A 95 -21.16 -12.94 21.20
CA ARG A 95 -20.02 -12.13 21.70
C ARG A 95 -20.45 -10.67 21.86
N PRO A 96 -20.56 -10.14 23.10
CA PRO A 96 -20.87 -8.74 23.29
C PRO A 96 -19.79 -7.87 22.63
N PRO A 97 -20.18 -6.77 21.97
CA PRO A 97 -19.22 -5.89 21.31
C PRO A 97 -18.26 -5.31 22.36
N ARG A 98 -16.98 -5.67 22.22
CA ARG A 98 -15.91 -5.25 23.14
C ARG A 98 -15.67 -3.74 23.02
N GLY A 99 -15.16 -3.12 24.09
CA GLY A 99 -14.64 -1.74 24.06
C GLY A 99 -15.65 -0.62 24.32
N ARG A 100 -16.91 -0.90 24.69
CA ARG A 100 -17.84 0.17 25.09
C ARG A 100 -17.43 0.75 26.45
N ARG A 101 -17.24 2.07 26.54
CA ARG A 101 -16.94 2.75 27.80
C ARG A 101 -18.15 2.70 28.75
N LYS A 102 -17.89 2.78 30.07
CA LYS A 102 -18.94 2.80 31.10
C LYS A 102 -19.84 4.04 31.02
N ASP A 103 -19.27 5.16 30.59
CA ASP A 103 -19.94 6.46 30.45
C ASP A 103 -20.46 6.71 29.03
N HIS A 104 -20.48 5.70 28.14
CA HIS A 104 -20.85 5.84 26.73
C HIS A 104 -22.15 6.63 26.51
N ASP A 105 -23.19 6.31 27.28
CA ASP A 105 -24.53 6.92 27.12
C ASP A 105 -24.57 8.40 27.50
N THR A 106 -23.52 8.92 28.15
CA THR A 106 -23.37 10.33 28.53
C THR A 106 -22.41 11.11 27.63
N LEU A 107 -21.76 10.46 26.67
CA LEU A 107 -20.85 11.10 25.74
C LEU A 107 -21.60 11.92 24.68
N PRO A 108 -20.97 12.92 24.04
CA PRO A 108 -21.57 13.60 22.91
C PRO A 108 -21.91 12.63 21.76
N PRO A 109 -22.96 12.93 20.96
CA PRO A 109 -23.35 12.08 19.84
C PRO A 109 -22.23 11.78 18.85
N GLU A 110 -21.35 12.75 18.57
CA GLU A 110 -20.20 12.57 17.69
C GLU A 110 -19.19 11.56 18.22
N ILE A 111 -19.01 11.47 19.54
CA ILE A 111 -18.10 10.51 20.17
C ILE A 111 -18.76 9.13 20.24
N GLN A 112 -20.05 9.05 20.55
CA GLN A 112 -20.81 7.79 20.49
C GLN A 112 -20.78 7.19 19.08
N ALA A 113 -20.89 8.04 18.05
CA ALA A 113 -20.84 7.61 16.65
C ALA A 113 -19.54 6.90 16.28
N LEU A 114 -18.39 7.29 16.84
CA LEU A 114 -17.09 6.61 16.60
C LEU A 114 -17.14 5.13 16.99
N TYR A 115 -17.77 4.80 18.13
CA TYR A 115 -17.96 3.42 18.59
C TYR A 115 -18.86 2.63 17.64
N VAL A 116 -20.01 3.20 17.27
CA VAL A 116 -20.98 2.54 16.37
C VAL A 116 -20.38 2.32 14.98
N GLU A 117 -19.67 3.32 14.46
CA GLU A 117 -18.96 3.23 13.18
C GLU A 117 -17.90 2.13 13.23
N ASN A 118 -17.16 1.99 14.34
CA ASN A 118 -16.15 0.96 14.48
C ASN A 118 -16.69 -0.47 14.41
N LEU A 119 -17.94 -0.71 14.85
CA LEU A 119 -18.59 -2.01 14.65
C LEU A 119 -18.79 -2.30 13.16
N SER A 120 -19.17 -1.28 12.38
CA SER A 120 -19.36 -1.40 10.93
C SER A 120 -18.03 -1.55 10.20
N VAL A 121 -17.00 -0.79 10.60
CA VAL A 121 -15.63 -0.91 10.07
C VAL A 121 -15.08 -2.32 10.29
N LEU A 122 -15.23 -2.87 11.50
CA LEU A 122 -14.73 -4.22 11.82
C LEU A 122 -15.44 -5.30 10.98
N ARG A 123 -16.76 -5.18 10.78
CA ARG A 123 -17.51 -6.08 9.86
C ARG A 123 -16.95 -6.00 8.45
N ARG A 124 -16.72 -4.79 7.94
CA ARG A 124 -16.13 -4.59 6.61
C ARG A 124 -14.72 -5.18 6.51
N MET A 125 -13.89 -5.04 7.54
CA MET A 125 -12.56 -5.65 7.58
C MET A 125 -12.63 -7.17 7.43
N ARG A 126 -13.61 -7.83 8.08
CA ARG A 126 -13.83 -9.28 7.92
C ARG A 126 -14.23 -9.66 6.49
N GLU A 127 -15.14 -8.91 5.88
CA GLU A 127 -15.55 -9.14 4.47
C GLU A 127 -14.36 -9.04 3.52
N VAL A 128 -13.54 -7.99 3.66
CA VAL A 128 -12.36 -7.77 2.81
C VAL A 128 -11.31 -8.87 3.05
N HIS A 129 -11.07 -9.25 4.30
CA HIS A 129 -10.16 -10.34 4.64
C HIS A 129 -10.61 -11.69 4.05
N LEU A 130 -11.91 -11.98 4.09
CA LEU A 130 -12.47 -13.18 3.47
C LEU A 130 -12.24 -13.21 1.95
N ARG A 131 -12.45 -12.07 1.27
CA ARG A 131 -12.16 -11.93 -0.18
C ARG A 131 -10.69 -12.20 -0.50
N LEU A 132 -9.78 -11.62 0.28
CA LEU A 132 -8.33 -11.85 0.13
C LEU A 132 -7.96 -13.33 0.27
N ARG A 133 -8.58 -14.05 1.22
CA ARG A 133 -8.38 -15.49 1.37
C ARG A 133 -8.90 -16.30 0.18
N ASN A 134 -10.08 -15.94 -0.35
CA ASN A 134 -10.63 -16.62 -1.51
C ASN A 134 -9.75 -16.45 -2.76
N LEU A 135 -9.18 -15.25 -2.96
CA LEU A 135 -8.22 -14.98 -4.04
C LEU A 135 -6.92 -15.80 -3.89
N SER A 136 -6.54 -16.18 -2.67
CA SER A 136 -5.38 -17.04 -2.40
C SER A 136 -5.64 -18.54 -2.57
N LEU A 137 -6.90 -18.98 -2.64
CA LEU A 137 -7.28 -20.41 -2.73
C LEU A 137 -7.38 -20.92 -4.16
N GLU A 138 -7.42 -20.04 -5.16
CA GLU A 138 -7.43 -20.45 -6.57
C GLU A 138 -6.05 -21.01 -6.96
N THR A 139 -6.03 -22.14 -7.68
CA THR A 139 -4.81 -22.90 -8.02
C THR A 139 -3.86 -22.15 -8.98
N ALA A 140 -4.24 -20.96 -9.44
CA ALA A 140 -3.42 -20.04 -10.21
C ALA A 140 -2.89 -18.92 -9.31
N SER A 141 -1.65 -18.49 -9.54
CA SER A 141 -1.10 -17.29 -8.89
C SER A 141 -1.97 -16.09 -9.24
N CYS A 142 -2.84 -15.66 -8.31
CA CYS A 142 -3.65 -14.45 -8.45
C CYS A 142 -2.70 -13.26 -8.70
N PRO A 143 -2.87 -12.49 -9.79
CA PRO A 143 -2.04 -11.34 -10.08
C PRO A 143 -2.03 -10.33 -8.93
N ASP A 144 -0.87 -9.73 -8.64
CA ASP A 144 -0.72 -8.68 -7.63
C ASP A 144 -1.72 -7.53 -7.80
N SER A 145 -2.09 -7.23 -9.05
CA SER A 145 -3.09 -6.22 -9.40
C SER A 145 -4.49 -6.51 -8.88
N GLU A 146 -4.85 -7.78 -8.69
CA GLU A 146 -6.16 -8.19 -8.16
C GLU A 146 -6.17 -8.18 -6.64
N ARG A 147 -5.03 -8.48 -5.99
CA ARG A 147 -4.89 -8.45 -4.52
C ARG A 147 -4.79 -7.03 -3.99
N TYR A 148 -4.06 -6.17 -4.69
CA TYR A 148 -3.69 -4.83 -4.24
C TYR A 148 -4.88 -3.97 -3.76
N PRO A 149 -6.02 -3.87 -4.47
CA PRO A 149 -7.14 -3.04 -4.03
C PRO A 149 -7.71 -3.47 -2.67
N PHE A 150 -7.81 -4.78 -2.43
CA PHE A 150 -8.34 -5.32 -1.18
C PHE A 150 -7.34 -5.18 -0.03
N LEU A 151 -6.04 -5.36 -0.29
CA LEU A 151 -5.00 -5.10 0.70
C LEU A 151 -5.01 -3.63 1.14
N LYS A 152 -5.10 -2.72 0.16
CA LYS A 152 -5.20 -1.28 0.44
C LYS A 152 -6.44 -0.96 1.26
N GLU A 153 -7.60 -1.49 0.86
CA GLU A 153 -8.87 -1.29 1.57
C GLU A 153 -8.77 -1.77 3.03
N LEU A 154 -8.23 -2.97 3.27
CA LEU A 154 -8.08 -3.51 4.62
C LEU A 154 -7.17 -2.65 5.51
N ILE A 155 -6.04 -2.19 4.97
CA ILE A 155 -5.10 -1.32 5.69
C ILE A 155 -5.74 0.03 6.01
N ASP A 156 -6.49 0.62 5.08
CA ASP A 156 -7.16 1.90 5.29
C ASP A 156 -8.31 1.77 6.32
N LEU A 157 -9.02 0.64 6.33
CA LEU A 157 -10.02 0.32 7.36
C LEU A 157 -9.40 0.15 8.74
N ASP A 158 -8.26 -0.55 8.87
CA ASP A 158 -7.56 -0.69 10.16
C ASP A 158 -7.10 0.66 10.72
N LYS A 159 -6.55 1.54 9.86
CA LYS A 159 -6.20 2.92 10.27
C LYS A 159 -7.41 3.67 10.81
N LYS A 160 -8.55 3.59 10.11
CA LYS A 160 -9.80 4.23 10.54
C LYS A 160 -10.29 3.64 11.86
N TYR A 161 -10.28 2.32 11.98
CA TYR A 161 -10.68 1.60 13.19
C TYR A 161 -9.87 2.07 14.42
N ARG A 162 -8.54 2.13 14.29
CA ARG A 162 -7.64 2.61 15.35
C ARG A 162 -7.84 4.09 15.66
N SER A 163 -8.02 4.94 14.64
CA SER A 163 -8.28 6.38 14.81
C SER A 163 -9.59 6.64 15.56
N ASN A 164 -10.65 5.90 15.23
CA ASN A 164 -11.94 6.01 15.89
C ASN A 164 -11.86 5.56 17.35
N TRP A 165 -11.16 4.46 17.64
CA TRP A 165 -10.91 4.04 19.02
C TRP A 165 -10.11 5.06 19.80
N GLN A 166 -9.07 5.62 19.18
CA GLN A 166 -8.27 6.67 19.80
C GLN A 166 -9.14 7.89 20.16
N GLY A 167 -9.96 8.37 19.23
CA GLY A 167 -10.88 9.49 19.50
C GLY A 167 -11.91 9.16 20.57
N TYR A 168 -12.46 7.95 20.54
CA TYR A 168 -13.44 7.48 21.51
C TYR A 168 -12.86 7.35 22.93
N ASP A 169 -11.65 6.80 23.07
CA ASP A 169 -11.02 6.53 24.36
C ASP A 169 -10.36 7.78 24.96
N GLN A 170 -9.80 8.65 24.12
CA GLN A 170 -9.11 9.87 24.58
C GLN A 170 -10.06 11.04 24.86
N TYR A 171 -11.32 10.96 24.42
CA TYR A 171 -12.29 12.01 24.69
C TYR A 171 -12.50 12.19 26.20
N ARG A 172 -12.15 13.39 26.67
CA ARG A 172 -12.50 13.91 27.99
C ARG A 172 -13.46 15.07 27.77
N PRO A 173 -14.58 15.15 28.52
CA PRO A 173 -15.40 16.34 28.48
C PRO A 173 -14.52 17.53 28.86
N ASP A 174 -14.61 18.63 28.10
CA ASP A 174 -13.98 19.87 28.51
C ASP A 174 -14.52 20.20 29.90
N THR A 175 -13.67 20.07 30.92
CA THR A 175 -13.87 20.76 32.19
C THR A 175 -13.82 22.23 31.87
N ALA A 176 -14.98 22.79 31.52
CA ALA A 176 -15.16 24.22 31.39
C ALA A 176 -14.57 24.87 32.65
N ALA A 177 -13.54 25.68 32.42
CA ALA A 177 -12.87 26.45 33.44
C ALA A 177 -13.90 27.19 34.28
N THR A 178 -13.88 26.89 35.59
CA THR A 178 -14.55 27.70 36.63
C THR A 178 -14.00 29.12 36.63
#